data_AF-L7KM16-F1
#
_entry.id   AF-L7KM16-F1
#
_cell.length_a   1.000
_cell.length_b   1.000
_cell.length_c   1.000
_cell.angle_alpha   90.00
_cell.angle_beta   90.00
_cell.angle_gamma   90.00
#
_symmetry.space_group_name_H-M   'P 1'
#
loop_
_entity.id
_entity.type
_entity.pdbx_description
1 polymer ?
#
loop_
_entity_poly.entity_id
_entity_poly.type
_entity_poly.pdbx_seq_one_letter_code
_entity_poly.pdbx_strand_id
1 'polypeptide(L)'
;MTTAAARPDLIAHFPFPFVDDIYRYSTNVEPAGAQVSTPAGQWGDSAVVVDSEYHAELAERAAILDADPTRRAVLPHMRPAAWDAMLTILRELAQAYPETMHLTSLGGDEWRWRNDLLGEERTFRYGDESSLGDDPLHYISTQVQEDIALLDQRDGQLFVDAGIITFAADWSFGFDVGMSFLEIHGPVPRVRKMGVITRAHEFLKRLQPHEPYRRTNWTMTIGRRLDVSTERYPEWGPDREMIQHVDDAEFGRLVHLRVEVQHLIRLPDSGAVMFLIRTYLLPLEAVATVDPWRARAAEVFAELPDDMADYKGIIKYRTRAAQWLRSYEALHSPIAEPQIDTGTAPTEPVHGLPDWPSRPAEVDAAGSEFLIVAVGPHDETAHVARAWVRVAESVGPTRLLVLDSLTHDDDRALLDEALTATHTGARILVTGGQYDVLTALGAARSAGAIADELSAFVTDTADLPVYCAHCRDTFRAVGAPGGIVECPGCTRRLEIHEHHSASRGSFLASAVDARTLEELS
;
A
#
# COMPACT_ATOMS: atom_id res chain seq x y z
N MET A 1 -4.90 29.26 11.64
CA MET A 1 -5.54 28.51 12.75
C MET A 1 -4.43 28.15 13.73
N THR A 2 -4.49 28.62 14.96
CA THR A 2 -3.56 28.26 16.03
C THR A 2 -3.68 26.77 16.31
N THR A 3 -2.68 25.97 15.91
CA THR A 3 -2.59 24.56 16.29
C THR A 3 -2.36 24.50 17.80
N ALA A 4 -3.26 23.82 18.51
CA ALA A 4 -3.12 23.53 19.93
C ALA A 4 -1.87 22.66 20.12
N ALA A 5 -1.12 22.90 21.21
CA ALA A 5 -0.05 22.01 21.64
C ALA A 5 -0.54 20.55 21.65
N ALA A 6 0.32 19.61 21.25
CA ALA A 6 -0.04 18.19 21.21
C ALA A 6 -0.65 17.77 22.55
N ARG A 7 -1.78 17.05 22.50
CA ARG A 7 -2.48 16.64 23.71
C ARG A 7 -1.60 15.71 24.55
N PRO A 8 -1.59 15.81 25.89
CA PRO A 8 -0.68 15.04 26.74
C PRO A 8 -0.77 13.52 26.56
N ASP A 9 -1.96 12.98 26.26
CA ASP A 9 -2.16 11.56 26.01
C ASP A 9 -1.45 11.10 24.72
N LEU A 10 -1.44 11.92 23.68
CA LEU A 10 -0.76 11.60 22.41
C LEU A 10 0.75 11.48 22.59
N ILE A 11 1.35 12.27 23.49
CA ILE A 11 2.77 12.15 23.85
C ILE A 11 2.97 10.90 24.71
N ALA A 12 2.14 10.68 25.73
CA ALA A 12 2.30 9.57 26.67
C ALA A 12 2.16 8.19 26.00
N HIS A 13 1.33 8.09 24.97
CA HIS A 13 1.06 6.85 24.23
C HIS A 13 1.78 6.78 22.87
N PHE A 14 2.65 7.74 22.54
CA PHE A 14 3.32 7.76 21.25
C PHE A 14 4.27 6.56 21.09
N PRO A 15 4.13 5.75 20.03
CA PRO A 15 4.98 4.58 19.80
C PRO A 15 6.31 4.97 19.16
N PHE A 16 7.15 5.73 19.87
CA PHE A 16 8.43 6.21 19.34
C PHE A 16 9.26 5.07 18.73
N PRO A 17 9.62 5.12 17.43
CA PRO A 17 9.97 3.93 16.65
C PRO A 17 11.46 3.58 16.71
N PHE A 18 12.30 4.44 17.30
CA PHE A 18 13.75 4.29 17.28
C PHE A 18 14.27 3.68 18.56
N VAL A 19 14.79 2.46 18.44
CA VAL A 19 15.46 1.74 19.53
C VAL A 19 16.96 2.07 19.60
N ASP A 20 17.57 2.43 18.46
CA ASP A 20 18.97 2.79 18.29
C ASP A 20 19.12 4.12 17.54
N ASP A 21 20.32 4.71 17.59
CA ASP A 21 20.65 5.96 16.89
C ASP A 21 20.86 5.77 15.37
N ILE A 22 20.85 4.51 14.90
CA ILE A 22 20.96 4.13 13.49
C ILE A 22 19.71 3.32 13.11
N TYR A 23 19.01 3.74 12.06
CA TYR A 23 17.85 3.00 11.54
C TYR A 23 18.20 2.21 10.28
N ARG A 24 17.86 0.92 10.27
CA ARG A 24 17.92 0.04 9.09
C ARG A 24 16.68 -0.84 9.03
N TYR A 25 16.32 -1.30 7.83
CA TYR A 25 15.26 -2.28 7.67
C TYR A 25 15.66 -3.60 8.34
N SER A 26 14.73 -4.16 9.11
CA SER A 26 14.85 -5.47 9.74
C SER A 26 13.47 -6.14 9.77
N THR A 27 13.44 -7.43 10.07
CA THR A 27 12.18 -8.12 10.39
C THR A 27 11.82 -7.78 11.85
N ASN A 28 11.36 -6.55 12.08
CA ASN A 28 11.05 -6.00 13.41
C ASN A 28 9.68 -6.45 13.93
N VAL A 29 9.42 -7.75 13.86
CA VAL A 29 8.14 -8.35 14.25
C VAL A 29 8.26 -8.98 15.64
N GLU A 30 7.30 -8.69 16.51
CA GLU A 30 7.22 -9.21 17.89
C GLU A 30 5.80 -9.64 18.23
N PRO A 31 5.59 -10.53 19.22
CA PRO A 31 4.24 -10.84 19.70
C PRO A 31 3.50 -9.56 20.14
N ALA A 32 2.23 -9.44 19.76
CA ALA A 32 1.39 -8.33 20.16
C ALA A 32 0.83 -8.51 21.59
N GLY A 33 0.23 -7.45 22.15
CA GLY A 33 -0.36 -7.45 23.49
C GLY A 33 0.63 -7.23 24.64
N ALA A 34 1.94 -7.17 24.36
CA ALA A 34 2.93 -6.77 25.35
C ALA A 34 3.01 -5.24 25.44
N GLN A 35 2.94 -4.69 26.65
CA GLN A 35 3.10 -3.26 26.84
C GLN A 35 4.57 -2.82 26.65
N VAL A 36 4.78 -1.69 25.99
CA VAL A 36 6.09 -1.06 25.77
C VAL A 36 6.17 0.23 26.57
N SER A 37 7.11 0.32 27.50
CA SER A 37 7.39 1.56 28.24
C SER A 37 8.28 2.49 27.42
N THR A 38 7.99 3.79 27.49
CA THR A 38 8.77 4.86 26.87
C THR A 38 9.13 5.91 27.94
N PRO A 39 10.10 6.81 27.67
CA PRO A 39 10.38 7.94 28.57
C PRO A 39 9.17 8.84 28.87
N ALA A 40 8.13 8.83 28.01
CA ALA A 40 6.95 9.67 28.16
C ALA A 40 5.71 8.93 28.68
N GLY A 41 5.72 7.59 28.68
CA GLY A 41 4.57 6.78 29.08
C GLY A 41 4.67 5.34 28.58
N GLN A 42 3.62 4.85 27.93
CA GLN A 42 3.51 3.45 27.51
C GLN A 42 2.49 3.25 26.39
N TRP A 43 2.67 2.21 25.58
CA TRP A 43 1.74 1.82 24.51
C TRP A 43 1.74 0.30 24.28
N GLY A 44 0.80 -0.20 23.48
CA GLY A 44 0.84 -1.57 22.94
C GLY A 44 0.17 -2.66 23.79
N ASP A 45 -0.68 -2.27 24.73
CA ASP A 45 -1.50 -3.18 25.54
C ASP A 45 -2.69 -3.79 24.79
N SER A 46 -3.18 -3.14 23.72
CA SER A 46 -4.25 -3.66 22.86
C SER A 46 -3.88 -3.59 21.38
N ALA A 47 -4.49 -4.46 20.57
CA ALA A 47 -4.32 -4.47 19.12
C ALA A 47 -5.12 -3.38 18.39
N VAL A 48 -6.21 -2.91 19.00
CA VAL A 48 -7.09 -1.86 18.47
C VAL A 48 -7.15 -0.74 19.48
N VAL A 49 -6.66 0.45 19.10
CA VAL A 49 -6.42 1.54 20.04
C VAL A 49 -7.35 2.71 19.76
N VAL A 50 -8.06 3.13 20.81
CA VAL A 50 -8.87 4.35 20.89
C VAL A 50 -8.11 5.38 21.72
N ASP A 51 -7.80 6.53 21.11
CA ASP A 51 -7.20 7.68 21.78
C ASP A 51 -8.08 8.92 21.69
N SER A 52 -7.56 10.07 22.14
CA SER A 52 -8.35 11.30 22.16
C SER A 52 -8.67 11.88 20.77
N GLU A 53 -8.03 11.40 19.69
CA GLU A 53 -8.30 11.77 18.30
C GLU A 53 -9.42 10.93 17.66
N TYR A 54 -9.96 9.92 18.36
CA TYR A 54 -10.96 8.96 17.86
C TYR A 54 -12.05 9.57 16.96
N HIS A 55 -12.82 10.53 17.49
CA HIS A 55 -13.91 11.15 16.72
C HIS A 55 -13.41 11.94 15.51
N ALA A 56 -12.27 12.61 15.61
CA ALA A 56 -11.72 13.43 14.54
C ALA A 56 -11.22 12.54 13.39
N GLU A 57 -10.53 11.44 13.70
CA GLU A 57 -10.04 10.51 12.69
C GLU A 57 -11.18 9.76 12.01
N LEU A 58 -12.21 9.33 12.75
CA LEU A 58 -13.39 8.71 12.14
C LEU A 58 -14.14 9.66 11.20
N ALA A 59 -14.25 10.94 11.56
CA ALA A 59 -14.83 11.95 10.68
C ALA A 59 -13.97 12.21 9.44
N GLU A 60 -12.63 12.22 9.57
CA GLU A 60 -11.71 12.34 8.45
C GLU A 60 -11.84 11.14 7.50
N ARG A 61 -11.90 9.91 8.04
CA ARG A 61 -12.16 8.70 7.25
C ARG A 61 -13.48 8.77 6.48
N ALA A 62 -14.56 9.18 7.14
CA ALA A 62 -15.86 9.33 6.49
C ALA A 62 -15.79 10.33 5.32
N ALA A 63 -15.17 11.49 5.54
CA ALA A 63 -14.99 12.50 4.48
C ALA A 63 -14.13 11.98 3.31
N ILE A 64 -13.09 11.18 3.59
CA ILE A 64 -12.25 10.55 2.55
C ILE A 64 -13.07 9.54 1.74
N LEU A 65 -13.86 8.68 2.40
CA LEU A 65 -14.69 7.68 1.73
C LEU A 65 -15.84 8.30 0.92
N ASP A 66 -16.43 9.39 1.41
CA ASP A 66 -17.44 10.15 0.67
C ASP A 66 -16.86 10.79 -0.60
N ALA A 67 -15.63 11.33 -0.51
CA ALA A 67 -14.94 11.91 -1.65
C ALA A 67 -14.39 10.86 -2.62
N ASP A 68 -13.92 9.73 -2.10
CA ASP A 68 -13.32 8.64 -2.86
C ASP A 68 -13.72 7.26 -2.31
N PRO A 69 -14.84 6.69 -2.80
CA PRO A 69 -15.31 5.38 -2.35
C PRO A 69 -14.38 4.20 -2.70
N THR A 70 -13.33 4.36 -3.52
CA THR A 70 -12.41 3.24 -3.82
C THR A 70 -11.28 3.09 -2.82
N ARG A 71 -11.24 3.92 -1.79
CA ARG A 71 -10.41 3.64 -0.61
C ARG A 71 -10.86 2.38 0.12
N ARG A 72 -12.03 1.84 -0.22
CA ARG A 72 -12.50 0.51 0.16
C ARG A 72 -12.68 -0.42 -1.03
N ALA A 73 -12.40 -1.69 -0.82
CA ALA A 73 -12.65 -2.78 -1.76
C ALA A 73 -12.80 -4.08 -0.98
N VAL A 74 -13.77 -4.91 -1.36
CA VAL A 74 -13.93 -6.27 -0.83
C VAL A 74 -14.27 -7.17 -2.01
N LEU A 75 -13.30 -7.97 -2.47
CA LEU A 75 -13.56 -8.93 -3.53
C LEU A 75 -14.58 -9.98 -3.06
N PRO A 76 -15.44 -10.55 -3.94
CA PRO A 76 -16.56 -11.39 -3.51
C PRO A 76 -16.19 -12.58 -2.61
N HIS A 77 -15.03 -13.21 -2.83
CA HIS A 77 -14.54 -14.33 -2.01
C HIS A 77 -14.07 -13.90 -0.61
N MET A 78 -13.81 -12.61 -0.39
CA MET A 78 -13.34 -12.07 0.89
C MET A 78 -14.47 -11.68 1.85
N ARG A 79 -15.74 -11.79 1.46
CA ARG A 79 -16.87 -11.47 2.34
C ARG A 79 -16.86 -12.24 3.68
N PRO A 80 -16.53 -13.56 3.74
CA PRO A 80 -16.36 -14.25 5.01
C PRO A 80 -15.24 -13.66 5.87
N ALA A 81 -14.13 -13.24 5.27
CA ALA A 81 -13.02 -12.60 5.97
C ALA A 81 -13.40 -11.21 6.51
N ALA A 82 -14.25 -10.45 5.80
CA ALA A 82 -14.78 -9.18 6.29
C ALA A 82 -15.64 -9.36 7.56
N TRP A 83 -16.50 -10.38 7.60
CA TRP A 83 -17.27 -10.74 8.79
C TRP A 83 -16.38 -11.13 9.97
N ASP A 84 -15.40 -12.00 9.70
CA ASP A 84 -14.46 -12.51 10.70
C ASP A 84 -13.58 -11.38 11.28
N ALA A 85 -13.09 -10.49 10.42
CA ALA A 85 -12.37 -9.27 10.81
C ALA A 85 -13.22 -8.37 11.71
N MET A 86 -14.45 -8.05 11.28
CA MET A 86 -15.36 -7.23 12.08
C MET A 86 -15.59 -7.84 13.47
N LEU A 87 -15.97 -9.11 13.55
CA LEU A 87 -16.27 -9.74 14.84
C LEU A 87 -15.02 -9.84 15.72
N THR A 88 -13.85 -10.09 15.14
CA THR A 88 -12.56 -10.09 15.85
C THR A 88 -12.25 -8.72 16.45
N ILE A 89 -12.42 -7.64 15.68
CA ILE A 89 -12.20 -6.27 16.16
C ILE A 89 -13.22 -5.87 17.23
N LEU A 90 -14.50 -6.20 17.06
CA LEU A 90 -15.53 -5.90 18.06
C LEU A 90 -15.25 -6.59 19.40
N ARG A 91 -14.71 -7.82 19.38
CA ARG A 91 -14.28 -8.52 20.59
C ARG A 91 -13.09 -7.83 21.26
N GLU A 92 -12.09 -7.42 20.47
CA GLU A 92 -10.93 -6.68 20.99
C GLU A 92 -11.35 -5.36 21.63
N LEU A 93 -12.20 -4.58 20.96
CA LEU A 93 -12.74 -3.32 21.49
C LEU A 93 -13.54 -3.53 22.78
N ALA A 94 -14.42 -4.53 22.83
CA ALA A 94 -15.20 -4.83 24.04
C ALA A 94 -14.32 -5.30 25.21
N GLN A 95 -13.20 -5.96 24.92
CA GLN A 95 -12.24 -6.40 25.93
C GLN A 95 -11.34 -5.25 26.41
N ALA A 96 -10.88 -4.39 25.50
CA ALA A 96 -9.99 -3.27 25.81
C ALA A 96 -10.73 -2.10 26.47
N TYR A 97 -12.01 -1.87 26.11
CA TYR A 97 -12.83 -0.74 26.56
C TYR A 97 -14.17 -1.18 27.20
N PRO A 98 -14.17 -2.09 28.20
CA PRO A 98 -15.38 -2.75 28.70
C PRO A 98 -16.38 -1.82 29.40
N GLU A 99 -15.95 -0.61 29.79
CA GLU A 99 -16.82 0.40 30.42
C GLU A 99 -17.65 1.20 29.39
N THR A 100 -17.29 1.14 28.11
CA THR A 100 -17.88 1.97 27.05
C THR A 100 -18.27 1.20 25.79
N MET A 101 -17.74 -0.01 25.61
CA MET A 101 -17.94 -0.83 24.42
C MET A 101 -18.34 -2.24 24.84
N HIS A 102 -19.42 -2.74 24.27
CA HIS A 102 -20.05 -3.99 24.70
C HIS A 102 -20.45 -4.84 23.50
N LEU A 103 -20.01 -6.10 23.51
CA LEU A 103 -20.45 -7.11 22.56
C LEU A 103 -21.15 -8.25 23.32
N THR A 104 -22.43 -8.45 23.05
CA THR A 104 -23.27 -9.47 23.73
C THR A 104 -23.79 -10.48 22.71
N SER A 105 -23.59 -11.78 22.97
CA SER A 105 -24.23 -12.83 22.18
C SER A 105 -25.68 -12.99 22.63
N LEU A 106 -26.61 -12.97 21.68
CA LEU A 106 -28.04 -13.22 21.90
C LEU A 106 -28.44 -14.68 21.57
N GLY A 107 -27.50 -15.49 21.11
CA GLY A 107 -27.70 -16.87 20.66
C GLY A 107 -28.04 -16.98 19.17
N GLY A 108 -27.80 -18.16 18.58
CA GLY A 108 -28.07 -18.42 17.17
C GLY A 108 -27.35 -17.46 16.22
N ASP A 109 -26.05 -17.22 16.46
CA ASP A 109 -25.17 -16.30 15.70
C ASP A 109 -25.64 -14.84 15.67
N GLU A 110 -26.55 -14.46 16.56
CA GLU A 110 -27.00 -13.08 16.74
C GLU A 110 -26.19 -12.38 17.83
N TRP A 111 -25.82 -11.14 17.55
CA TRP A 111 -24.96 -10.31 18.38
C TRP A 111 -25.58 -8.93 18.55
N ARG A 112 -25.40 -8.35 19.74
CA ARG A 112 -25.64 -6.95 20.01
C ARG A 112 -24.32 -6.26 20.30
N TRP A 113 -24.00 -5.26 19.49
CA TRP A 113 -22.91 -4.33 19.69
C TRP A 113 -23.42 -3.00 20.22
N ARG A 114 -22.71 -2.44 21.19
CA ARG A 114 -22.93 -1.08 21.71
C ARG A 114 -21.59 -0.37 21.86
N ASN A 115 -21.48 0.84 21.31
CA ASN A 115 -20.34 1.74 21.47
C ASN A 115 -20.84 3.09 21.99
N ASP A 116 -20.67 3.30 23.31
CA ASP A 116 -21.20 4.47 24.02
C ASP A 116 -20.46 5.76 23.64
N LEU A 117 -19.23 5.66 23.12
CA LEU A 117 -18.48 6.83 22.64
C LEU A 117 -19.13 7.41 21.37
N LEU A 118 -19.63 6.55 20.48
CA LEU A 118 -20.26 6.96 19.22
C LEU A 118 -21.79 7.07 19.31
N GLY A 119 -22.40 6.60 20.40
CA GLY A 119 -23.85 6.44 20.50
C GLY A 119 -24.40 5.39 19.53
N GLU A 120 -23.57 4.39 19.19
CA GLU A 120 -23.91 3.33 18.26
C GLU A 120 -24.46 2.11 19.00
N GLU A 121 -25.61 1.60 18.56
CA GLU A 121 -26.16 0.33 19.02
C GLU A 121 -26.71 -0.44 17.81
N ARG A 122 -26.19 -1.66 17.62
CA ARG A 122 -26.53 -2.50 16.46
C ARG A 122 -26.79 -3.92 16.92
N THR A 123 -27.87 -4.50 16.44
CA THR A 123 -28.10 -5.94 16.55
C THR A 123 -27.99 -6.53 15.15
N PHE A 124 -27.15 -7.55 14.99
CA PHE A 124 -26.87 -8.18 13.69
C PHE A 124 -26.70 -9.68 13.87
N ARG A 125 -26.85 -10.42 12.77
CA ARG A 125 -26.60 -11.84 12.65
C ARG A 125 -25.34 -12.07 11.83
N TYR A 126 -24.38 -12.80 12.40
CA TYR A 126 -23.10 -13.06 11.75
C TYR A 126 -23.32 -13.79 10.41
N GLY A 127 -22.70 -13.29 9.34
CA GLY A 127 -22.84 -13.81 7.98
C GLY A 127 -24.07 -13.32 7.20
N ASP A 128 -24.94 -12.49 7.80
CA ASP A 128 -26.12 -11.93 7.14
C ASP A 128 -26.01 -10.40 7.02
N GLU A 129 -25.52 -9.92 5.87
CA GLU A 129 -25.31 -8.48 5.57
C GLU A 129 -26.61 -7.67 5.68
N SER A 130 -27.77 -8.30 5.41
CA SER A 130 -29.06 -7.62 5.49
C SER A 130 -29.45 -7.24 6.92
N SER A 131 -28.94 -7.99 7.91
CA SER A 131 -29.15 -7.72 9.34
C SER A 131 -28.27 -6.59 9.87
N LEU A 132 -27.11 -6.36 9.23
CA LEU A 132 -26.19 -5.27 9.57
C LEU A 132 -26.60 -3.96 8.88
N GLY A 133 -27.09 -4.05 7.64
CA GLY A 133 -27.48 -2.91 6.80
C GLY A 133 -26.30 -2.24 6.08
N ASP A 134 -25.12 -2.85 6.13
CA ASP A 134 -23.87 -2.34 5.55
C ASP A 134 -22.91 -3.51 5.27
N ASP A 135 -21.84 -3.24 4.53
CA ASP A 135 -20.69 -4.15 4.43
C ASP A 135 -19.98 -4.26 5.80
N PRO A 136 -19.64 -5.47 6.29
CA PRO A 136 -19.02 -5.64 7.61
C PRO A 136 -17.71 -4.88 7.79
N LEU A 137 -16.90 -4.81 6.74
CA LEU A 137 -15.61 -4.12 6.80
C LEU A 137 -15.82 -2.60 6.85
N HIS A 138 -16.75 -2.08 6.06
CA HIS A 138 -17.15 -0.67 6.12
C HIS A 138 -17.72 -0.32 7.49
N TYR A 139 -18.69 -1.09 7.99
CA TYR A 139 -19.29 -0.87 9.30
C TYR A 139 -18.24 -0.79 10.41
N ILE A 140 -17.30 -1.74 10.48
CA ILE A 140 -16.27 -1.71 11.53
C ILE A 140 -15.28 -0.56 11.35
N SER A 141 -14.97 -0.19 10.10
CA SER A 141 -14.07 0.95 9.82
C SER A 141 -14.63 2.29 10.31
N THR A 142 -15.95 2.42 10.48
CA THR A 142 -16.57 3.60 11.09
C THR A 142 -16.35 3.71 12.60
N GLN A 143 -15.69 2.71 13.21
CA GLN A 143 -15.55 2.58 14.67
C GLN A 143 -14.11 2.31 15.14
N VAL A 144 -13.13 2.27 14.24
CA VAL A 144 -11.71 2.06 14.58
C VAL A 144 -10.81 3.10 13.92
N GLN A 145 -9.66 3.38 14.52
CA GLN A 145 -8.70 4.37 13.97
C GLN A 145 -7.69 3.74 13.01
N GLU A 146 -7.63 2.41 12.99
CA GLU A 146 -6.80 1.58 12.15
C GLU A 146 -7.32 1.57 10.71
N ASP A 147 -6.44 1.72 9.73
CA ASP A 147 -6.73 1.21 8.39
C ASP A 147 -6.66 -0.32 8.41
N ILE A 148 -7.44 -0.98 7.57
CA ILE A 148 -7.60 -2.44 7.59
C ILE A 148 -7.32 -3.00 6.21
N ALA A 149 -6.38 -3.95 6.12
CA ALA A 149 -6.18 -4.78 4.93
C ALA A 149 -6.38 -6.26 5.28
N LEU A 150 -7.04 -7.01 4.42
CA LEU A 150 -7.26 -8.44 4.54
C LEU A 150 -6.54 -9.15 3.41
N LEU A 151 -5.64 -10.05 3.78
CA LEU A 151 -4.82 -10.81 2.87
C LEU A 151 -5.38 -12.23 2.73
N ASP A 152 -5.77 -12.60 1.52
CA ASP A 152 -6.06 -13.98 1.17
C ASP A 152 -4.76 -14.79 1.05
N GLN A 153 -4.79 -16.04 1.51
CA GLN A 153 -3.65 -16.96 1.40
C GLN A 153 -4.00 -18.10 0.45
N ARG A 154 -3.56 -17.98 -0.81
CA ARG A 154 -3.73 -19.00 -1.85
C ARG A 154 -2.42 -19.20 -2.62
N ASP A 155 -2.25 -20.39 -3.20
CA ASP A 155 -1.12 -20.72 -4.07
C ASP A 155 0.27 -20.41 -3.49
N GLY A 156 0.39 -20.56 -2.16
CA GLY A 156 1.62 -20.29 -1.43
C GLY A 156 2.03 -18.80 -1.39
N GLN A 157 1.11 -17.89 -1.73
CA GLN A 157 1.28 -16.44 -1.68
C GLN A 157 0.24 -15.79 -0.75
N LEU A 158 0.41 -14.49 -0.49
CA LEU A 158 -0.57 -13.64 0.17
C LEU A 158 -1.00 -12.54 -0.79
N PHE A 159 -2.31 -12.30 -0.92
CA PHE A 159 -2.88 -11.29 -1.82
C PHE A 159 -3.76 -10.31 -1.06
N VAL A 160 -3.61 -9.00 -1.30
CA VAL A 160 -4.49 -8.02 -0.69
C VAL A 160 -5.80 -7.92 -1.49
N ASP A 161 -6.83 -8.61 -1.00
CA ASP A 161 -8.09 -8.78 -1.75
C ASP A 161 -9.28 -8.06 -1.10
N ALA A 162 -9.12 -7.56 0.12
CA ALA A 162 -10.09 -6.69 0.76
C ALA A 162 -9.41 -5.69 1.70
N GLY A 163 -10.05 -4.56 1.95
CA GLY A 163 -9.50 -3.52 2.81
C GLY A 163 -10.24 -2.19 2.75
N ILE A 164 -9.94 -1.35 3.73
CA ILE A 164 -10.33 0.06 3.82
C ILE A 164 -9.10 0.83 4.28
N ILE A 165 -8.53 1.60 3.35
CA ILE A 165 -7.27 2.31 3.53
C ILE A 165 -7.50 3.79 3.21
N THR A 166 -7.65 4.58 4.27
CA THR A 166 -7.92 6.02 4.18
C THR A 166 -6.75 6.89 4.60
N PHE A 167 -5.84 6.35 5.40
CA PHE A 167 -4.71 7.04 5.97
C PHE A 167 -3.39 6.53 5.38
N ALA A 168 -3.35 6.23 4.08
CA ALA A 168 -2.17 5.68 3.41
C ALA A 168 -0.94 6.61 3.51
N ALA A 169 0.24 5.99 3.53
CA ALA A 169 1.55 6.66 3.53
C ALA A 169 2.22 6.58 2.14
N ASP A 170 1.75 7.40 1.19
CA ASP A 170 2.28 7.48 -0.20
C ASP A 170 2.15 6.17 -1.00
N TRP A 171 1.02 5.47 -0.82
CA TRP A 171 0.62 4.31 -1.63
C TRP A 171 -0.88 4.35 -1.93
N SER A 172 -1.32 3.55 -2.92
CA SER A 172 -2.70 3.50 -3.40
C SER A 172 -3.30 2.11 -3.21
N PHE A 173 -4.27 2.00 -2.30
CA PHE A 173 -4.98 0.74 -2.10
C PHE A 173 -5.76 0.32 -3.35
N GLY A 174 -6.40 1.25 -4.05
CA GLY A 174 -7.13 0.94 -5.29
C GLY A 174 -6.23 0.38 -6.40
N PHE A 175 -4.93 0.71 -6.39
CA PHE A 175 -3.93 0.11 -7.27
C PHE A 175 -3.53 -1.29 -6.81
N ASP A 176 -3.35 -1.49 -5.50
CA ASP A 176 -2.80 -2.70 -4.90
C ASP A 176 -3.79 -3.87 -4.78
N VAL A 177 -5.11 -3.62 -4.82
CA VAL A 177 -6.13 -4.70 -4.74
C VAL A 177 -5.87 -5.79 -5.79
N GLY A 178 -5.78 -7.04 -5.31
CA GLY A 178 -5.49 -8.23 -6.13
C GLY A 178 -4.00 -8.50 -6.33
N MET A 179 -3.09 -7.66 -5.83
CA MET A 179 -1.65 -7.90 -5.90
C MET A 179 -1.17 -8.83 -4.79
N SER A 180 -0.14 -9.60 -5.09
CA SER A 180 0.58 -10.41 -4.11
C SER A 180 1.48 -9.56 -3.21
N PHE A 181 1.83 -10.10 -2.05
CA PHE A 181 2.76 -9.49 -1.09
C PHE A 181 4.09 -9.11 -1.74
N LEU A 182 4.61 -9.90 -2.68
CA LEU A 182 5.89 -9.63 -3.35
C LEU A 182 5.80 -8.50 -4.39
N GLU A 183 4.63 -8.32 -5.01
CA GLU A 183 4.36 -7.24 -5.96
C GLU A 183 4.24 -5.91 -5.24
N ILE A 184 3.39 -5.84 -4.20
CA ILE A 184 3.17 -4.62 -3.39
C ILE A 184 4.50 -4.10 -2.81
N HIS A 185 5.38 -5.01 -2.37
CA HIS A 185 6.68 -4.64 -1.80
C HIS A 185 7.80 -4.50 -2.84
N GLY A 186 7.47 -4.52 -4.13
CA GLY A 186 8.42 -4.32 -5.23
C GLY A 186 9.22 -3.00 -5.13
N PRO A 187 8.58 -1.85 -4.85
CA PRO A 187 9.26 -0.55 -4.79
C PRO A 187 10.22 -0.35 -3.60
N VAL A 188 10.21 -1.23 -2.58
CA VAL A 188 10.98 -0.99 -1.35
C VAL A 188 12.49 -1.25 -1.57
N PRO A 189 13.35 -0.23 -1.44
CA PRO A 189 14.77 -0.34 -1.78
C PRO A 189 15.52 -1.27 -0.80
N ARG A 190 16.55 -1.96 -1.30
CA ARG A 190 17.46 -2.86 -0.53
C ARG A 190 16.82 -4.13 0.05
N VAL A 191 15.49 -4.23 0.16
CA VAL A 191 14.84 -5.29 0.94
C VAL A 191 14.83 -6.65 0.25
N ARG A 192 14.76 -6.69 -1.09
CA ARG A 192 14.90 -7.93 -1.88
C ARG A 192 16.30 -8.55 -1.76
N LYS A 193 17.36 -7.74 -1.84
CA LYS A 193 18.76 -8.19 -1.71
C LYS A 193 19.08 -8.75 -0.30
N MET A 194 18.37 -8.29 0.73
CA MET A 194 18.55 -8.73 2.12
C MET A 194 17.64 -9.90 2.54
N GLY A 195 16.75 -10.36 1.65
CA GLY A 195 15.79 -11.44 1.90
C GLY A 195 14.76 -11.16 2.99
N VAL A 196 14.60 -9.89 3.41
CA VAL A 196 13.69 -9.51 4.51
C VAL A 196 12.23 -9.69 4.09
N ILE A 197 11.87 -9.31 2.86
CA ILE A 197 10.52 -9.51 2.30
C ILE A 197 10.18 -11.00 2.26
N THR A 198 11.07 -11.85 1.74
CA THR A 198 10.81 -13.30 1.65
C THR A 198 10.63 -13.94 3.02
N ARG A 199 11.43 -13.54 4.03
CA ARG A 199 11.26 -14.02 5.41
C ARG A 199 9.95 -13.54 6.02
N ALA A 200 9.57 -12.28 5.80
CA ALA A 200 8.29 -11.75 6.25
C ALA A 200 7.12 -12.50 5.60
N HIS A 201 7.19 -12.74 4.29
CA HIS A 201 6.19 -13.51 3.55
C HIS A 201 5.98 -14.92 4.14
N GLU A 202 7.08 -15.66 4.36
CA GLU A 202 7.03 -17.00 4.96
C GLU A 202 6.55 -16.99 6.41
N PHE A 203 6.89 -15.95 7.18
CA PHE A 203 6.40 -15.77 8.53
C PHE A 203 4.88 -15.56 8.54
N LEU A 204 4.36 -14.63 7.73
CA LEU A 204 2.94 -14.31 7.65
C LEU A 204 2.10 -15.54 7.27
N LYS A 205 2.57 -16.34 6.31
CA LYS A 205 1.92 -17.58 5.88
C LYS A 205 1.77 -18.63 6.99
N ARG A 206 2.57 -18.53 8.06
CA ARG A 206 2.59 -19.46 9.20
C ARG A 206 1.90 -18.91 10.44
N LEU A 207 1.42 -17.67 10.42
CA LEU A 207 0.66 -17.08 11.52
C LEU A 207 -0.50 -17.97 11.93
N GLN A 208 -0.60 -18.24 13.23
CA GLN A 208 -1.68 -19.02 13.84
C GLN A 208 -2.75 -18.08 14.43
N PRO A 209 -4.02 -18.50 14.44
CA PRO A 209 -5.06 -17.77 15.17
C PRO A 209 -4.68 -17.61 16.65
N HIS A 210 -5.13 -16.52 17.28
CA HIS A 210 -4.87 -16.17 18.69
C HIS A 210 -3.41 -15.89 19.06
N GLU A 211 -2.49 -15.86 18.08
CA GLU A 211 -1.11 -15.43 18.26
C GLU A 211 -0.83 -14.17 17.40
N PRO A 212 -1.43 -13.02 17.75
CA PRO A 212 -1.20 -11.79 16.99
C PRO A 212 0.25 -11.33 17.14
N TYR A 213 0.80 -10.80 16.07
CA TYR A 213 2.10 -10.13 16.08
C TYR A 213 1.94 -8.67 15.72
N ARG A 214 2.95 -7.87 16.02
CA ARG A 214 3.01 -6.48 15.58
C ARG A 214 4.39 -6.08 15.15
N ARG A 215 4.45 -4.95 14.46
CA ARG A 215 5.68 -4.24 14.11
C ARG A 215 5.43 -2.74 14.05
N THR A 216 6.50 -1.96 14.02
CA THR A 216 6.43 -0.53 13.75
C THR A 216 6.97 -0.21 12.36
N ASN A 217 6.34 0.75 11.70
CA ASN A 217 6.86 1.44 10.52
C ASN A 217 6.85 2.94 10.79
N TRP A 218 7.66 3.71 10.07
CA TRP A 218 7.70 5.16 10.30
C TRP A 218 8.06 5.93 9.03
N THR A 219 7.63 7.19 8.98
CA THR A 219 8.09 8.21 8.03
C THR A 219 7.95 9.60 8.67
N MET A 220 8.13 10.68 7.91
CA MET A 220 7.68 12.02 8.31
C MET A 220 6.60 12.53 7.37
N THR A 221 5.72 13.36 7.90
CA THR A 221 4.61 13.97 7.18
C THR A 221 4.53 15.45 7.52
N ILE A 222 4.09 16.28 6.58
CA ILE A 222 3.97 17.72 6.76
C ILE A 222 2.50 18.04 7.05
N GLY A 223 2.28 18.72 8.18
CA GLY A 223 0.98 18.88 8.82
C GLY A 223 0.48 17.61 9.52
N ARG A 224 -0.60 17.76 10.31
CA ARG A 224 -1.36 16.64 10.90
C ARG A 224 -2.29 16.02 9.82
N ARG A 225 -1.70 15.49 8.74
CA ARG A 225 -2.41 14.93 7.59
C ARG A 225 -2.33 13.40 7.62
N LEU A 226 -3.47 12.73 7.76
CA LEU A 226 -3.52 11.26 7.75
C LEU A 226 -3.53 10.70 6.33
N ASP A 227 -4.29 11.33 5.43
CA ASP A 227 -4.39 10.96 4.02
C ASP A 227 -3.30 11.61 3.19
N VAL A 228 -2.14 10.96 3.14
CA VAL A 228 -1.03 11.26 2.21
C VAL A 228 -0.93 10.17 1.13
N SER A 229 -2.10 9.75 0.64
CA SER A 229 -2.25 8.79 -0.44
C SER A 229 -1.75 9.32 -1.78
N THR A 230 -1.37 8.42 -2.69
CA THR A 230 -0.93 8.76 -4.05
C THR A 230 -2.03 9.49 -4.84
N GLU A 231 -3.29 9.16 -4.60
CA GLU A 231 -4.48 9.80 -5.18
C GLU A 231 -4.51 11.31 -4.91
N ARG A 232 -4.00 11.75 -3.75
CA ARG A 232 -3.99 13.16 -3.33
C ARG A 232 -2.63 13.82 -3.42
N TYR A 233 -1.67 13.19 -4.10
CA TYR A 233 -0.30 13.71 -4.23
C TYR A 233 -0.23 15.22 -4.55
N PRO A 234 -1.00 15.79 -5.49
CA PRO A 234 -0.94 17.22 -5.79
C PRO A 234 -1.30 18.16 -4.63
N GLU A 235 -1.97 17.65 -3.58
CA GLU A 235 -2.41 18.42 -2.42
C GLU A 235 -1.41 18.41 -1.27
N TRP A 236 -0.46 17.45 -1.25
CA TRP A 236 0.48 17.28 -0.14
C TRP A 236 1.94 17.15 -0.59
N GLY A 237 2.20 16.65 -1.80
CA GLY A 237 3.54 16.56 -2.40
C GLY A 237 4.32 17.89 -2.41
N PRO A 238 3.74 19.02 -2.87
CA PRO A 238 4.43 20.31 -2.85
C PRO A 238 4.81 20.82 -1.44
N ASP A 239 4.16 20.33 -0.37
CA ASP A 239 4.53 20.70 1.01
C ASP A 239 5.99 20.35 1.30
N ARG A 240 6.54 19.28 0.68
CA ARG A 240 7.94 18.84 0.83
C ARG A 240 8.96 19.90 0.39
N GLU A 241 8.59 20.76 -0.56
CA GLU A 241 9.42 21.90 -0.96
C GLU A 241 9.19 23.10 -0.04
N MET A 242 7.92 23.43 0.21
CA MET A 242 7.51 24.55 1.04
C MET A 242 8.15 24.51 2.44
N ILE A 243 8.19 23.33 3.07
CA ILE A 243 8.70 23.16 4.44
C ILE A 243 10.19 23.54 4.58
N GLN A 244 10.95 23.58 3.49
CA GLN A 244 12.35 23.99 3.54
C GLN A 244 12.52 25.51 3.74
N HIS A 245 11.47 26.30 3.51
CA HIS A 245 11.53 27.77 3.52
C HIS A 245 10.80 28.44 4.69
N VAL A 246 10.04 27.69 5.49
CA VAL A 246 9.39 28.23 6.70
C VAL A 246 10.40 28.54 7.79
N ASP A 247 10.02 29.35 8.80
CA ASP A 247 10.85 29.57 9.98
C ASP A 247 10.93 28.33 10.89
N ASP A 248 11.84 28.32 11.86
CA ASP A 248 12.06 27.16 12.72
C ASP A 248 10.87 26.86 13.65
N ALA A 249 10.12 27.86 14.08
CA ALA A 249 8.96 27.63 14.92
C ALA A 249 7.86 26.93 14.11
N GLU A 250 7.64 27.35 12.88
CA GLU A 250 6.71 26.72 11.95
C GLU A 250 7.18 25.34 11.50
N PHE A 251 8.48 25.16 11.25
CA PHE A 251 9.06 23.86 10.90
C PHE A 251 8.77 22.80 11.99
N GLY A 252 9.02 23.13 13.25
CA GLY A 252 8.77 22.23 14.39
C GLY A 252 7.29 21.85 14.58
N ARG A 253 6.39 22.78 14.26
CA ARG A 253 4.92 22.55 14.30
C ARG A 253 4.41 21.72 13.14
N LEU A 254 4.95 21.92 11.94
CA LEU A 254 4.42 21.31 10.72
C LEU A 254 5.03 19.94 10.44
N VAL A 255 6.32 19.71 10.71
CA VAL A 255 6.91 18.39 10.49
C VAL A 255 6.45 17.44 11.60
N HIS A 256 5.77 16.36 11.22
CA HIS A 256 5.32 15.31 12.13
C HIS A 256 6.14 14.04 11.91
N LEU A 257 6.56 13.43 13.01
CA LEU A 257 6.97 12.03 13.01
C LEU A 257 5.71 11.18 12.89
N ARG A 258 5.62 10.43 11.79
CA ARG A 258 4.53 9.53 11.50
C ARG A 258 4.95 8.10 11.82
N VAL A 259 4.21 7.42 12.68
CA VAL A 259 4.47 6.03 13.06
C VAL A 259 3.24 5.19 12.82
N GLU A 260 3.45 4.02 12.23
CA GLU A 260 2.41 3.01 12.09
C GLU A 260 2.72 1.86 13.04
N VAL A 261 1.79 1.56 13.94
CA VAL A 261 1.77 0.28 14.66
C VAL A 261 0.92 -0.66 13.86
N GLN A 262 1.56 -1.72 13.39
CA GLN A 262 0.98 -2.63 12.42
C GLN A 262 0.75 -3.98 13.09
N HIS A 263 -0.51 -4.41 13.21
CA HIS A 263 -0.87 -5.71 13.78
C HIS A 263 -1.13 -6.73 12.67
N LEU A 264 -0.66 -7.95 12.89
CA LEU A 264 -0.73 -9.09 11.98
C LEU A 264 -1.48 -10.21 12.70
N ILE A 265 -2.71 -10.47 12.27
CA ILE A 265 -3.64 -11.34 12.98
C ILE A 265 -4.18 -12.38 12.00
N ARG A 266 -3.99 -13.67 12.29
CA ARG A 266 -4.69 -14.72 11.56
C ARG A 266 -6.13 -14.78 12.03
N LEU A 267 -7.06 -14.57 11.10
CA LEU A 267 -8.49 -14.62 11.38
C LEU A 267 -8.94 -16.09 11.54
N PRO A 268 -9.66 -16.43 12.63
CA PRO A 268 -9.91 -17.82 13.01
C PRO A 268 -10.89 -18.58 12.10
N ASP A 269 -11.90 -17.91 11.54
CA ASP A 269 -12.97 -18.57 10.78
C ASP A 269 -12.63 -18.64 9.28
N SER A 270 -12.11 -17.54 8.74
CA SER A 270 -11.77 -17.37 7.32
C SER A 270 -10.37 -17.84 6.98
N GLY A 271 -9.46 -17.87 7.96
CA GLY A 271 -8.05 -18.14 7.73
C GLY A 271 -7.31 -17.02 6.99
N ALA A 272 -7.92 -15.88 6.68
CA ALA A 272 -7.22 -14.74 6.09
C ALA A 272 -6.27 -14.06 7.11
N VAL A 273 -5.28 -13.29 6.64
CA VAL A 273 -4.47 -12.44 7.52
C VAL A 273 -5.06 -11.04 7.55
N MET A 274 -5.47 -10.58 8.72
CA MET A 274 -5.83 -9.19 8.97
C MET A 274 -4.57 -8.39 9.31
N PHE A 275 -4.35 -7.32 8.55
CA PHE A 275 -3.32 -6.34 8.74
C PHE A 275 -3.96 -5.02 9.16
N LEU A 276 -3.84 -4.69 10.46
CA LEU A 276 -4.31 -3.41 11.01
C LEU A 276 -3.17 -2.41 11.01
N ILE A 277 -3.43 -1.18 10.60
CA ILE A 277 -2.43 -0.11 10.49
C ILE A 277 -2.92 1.09 11.32
N ARG A 278 -2.50 1.18 12.59
CA ARG A 278 -2.78 2.34 13.44
C ARG A 278 -1.73 3.42 13.18
N THR A 279 -2.16 4.58 12.68
CA THR A 279 -1.27 5.71 12.35
C THR A 279 -1.24 6.76 13.45
N TYR A 280 -0.05 7.01 14.00
CA TYR A 280 0.21 8.07 14.97
C TYR A 280 0.98 9.22 14.31
N LEU A 281 0.59 10.45 14.62
CA LEU A 281 1.28 11.67 14.18
C LEU A 281 1.66 12.51 15.40
N LEU A 282 2.95 12.84 15.53
CA LEU A 282 3.42 13.76 16.57
C LEU A 282 4.34 14.82 15.97
N PRO A 283 4.06 16.13 16.16
CA PRO A 283 4.90 17.18 15.61
C PRO A 283 6.29 17.15 16.27
N LEU A 284 7.32 17.56 15.52
CA LEU A 284 8.71 17.55 16.02
C LEU A 284 8.88 18.41 17.28
N GLU A 285 8.11 19.48 17.46
CA GLU A 285 8.11 20.25 18.71
C GLU A 285 7.70 19.42 19.92
N ALA A 286 6.73 18.50 19.79
CA ALA A 286 6.32 17.62 20.87
C ALA A 286 7.29 16.44 21.04
N VAL A 287 7.85 15.91 19.94
CA VAL A 287 8.96 14.94 20.03
C VAL A 287 10.13 15.53 20.80
N ALA A 288 10.43 16.80 20.57
CA ALA A 288 11.57 17.49 21.16
C ALA A 288 11.43 17.77 22.65
N THR A 289 10.21 17.75 23.22
CA THR A 289 10.00 17.87 24.68
C THR A 289 10.44 16.65 25.47
N VAL A 290 10.71 15.52 24.79
CA VAL A 290 11.19 14.28 25.40
C VAL A 290 12.65 14.07 25.01
N ASP A 291 13.58 14.46 25.89
CA ASP A 291 15.01 14.53 25.56
C ASP A 291 15.60 13.27 24.89
N PRO A 292 15.33 12.04 25.39
CA PRO A 292 15.82 10.84 24.73
C PRO A 292 15.28 10.66 23.30
N TRP A 293 14.04 11.08 23.03
CA TRP A 293 13.44 10.99 21.70
C TRP A 293 14.05 12.01 20.76
N ARG A 294 14.20 13.26 21.23
CA ARG A 294 14.84 14.35 20.49
C ARG A 294 16.23 13.95 20.01
N ALA A 295 17.08 13.51 20.94
CA ALA A 295 18.47 13.17 20.66
C ALA A 295 18.56 12.02 19.65
N ARG A 296 17.78 10.95 19.85
CA ARG A 296 17.80 9.78 18.97
C ARG A 296 17.25 10.08 17.57
N ALA A 297 16.13 10.80 17.49
CA ALA A 297 15.56 11.18 16.19
C ALA A 297 16.53 12.06 15.39
N ALA A 298 17.27 12.96 16.05
CA ALA A 298 18.29 13.77 15.39
C ALA A 298 19.40 12.92 14.74
N GLU A 299 19.92 11.92 15.44
CA GLU A 299 20.96 11.03 14.91
C GLU A 299 20.43 10.15 13.77
N VAL A 300 19.23 9.57 13.95
CA VAL A 300 18.60 8.76 12.89
C VAL A 300 18.37 9.59 11.63
N PHE A 301 17.85 10.81 11.74
CA PHE A 301 17.56 11.65 10.57
C PHE A 301 18.83 12.12 9.86
N ALA A 302 19.89 12.43 10.61
CA ALA A 302 21.19 12.80 10.06
C ALA A 302 21.85 11.64 9.30
N GLU A 303 21.79 10.43 9.87
CA GLU A 303 22.52 9.26 9.35
C GLU A 303 21.76 8.49 8.26
N LEU A 304 20.42 8.58 8.21
CA LEU A 304 19.59 7.75 7.35
C LEU A 304 20.13 7.67 5.89
N PRO A 305 20.31 6.47 5.31
CA PRO A 305 20.77 6.34 3.93
C PRO A 305 19.85 7.06 2.94
N ASP A 306 20.44 7.71 1.92
CA ASP A 306 19.70 8.58 0.99
C ASP A 306 18.55 7.86 0.26
N ASP A 307 18.75 6.62 -0.17
CA ASP A 307 17.69 5.86 -0.84
C ASP A 307 16.53 5.47 0.08
N MET A 308 16.79 5.23 1.37
CA MET A 308 15.74 5.03 2.36
C MET A 308 15.00 6.34 2.66
N ALA A 309 15.73 7.45 2.71
CA ALA A 309 15.15 8.77 2.87
C ALA A 309 14.30 9.19 1.66
N ASP A 310 14.76 8.85 0.46
CA ASP A 310 14.05 9.13 -0.79
C ASP A 310 12.77 8.30 -0.89
N TYR A 311 12.86 6.99 -0.64
CA TYR A 311 11.68 6.11 -0.56
C TYR A 311 10.67 6.56 0.48
N LYS A 312 11.11 7.06 1.65
CA LYS A 312 10.22 7.61 2.68
C LYS A 312 9.67 9.00 2.31
N GLY A 313 10.18 9.64 1.25
CA GLY A 313 9.77 10.97 0.83
C GLY A 313 10.29 12.11 1.71
N ILE A 314 11.40 11.88 2.42
CA ILE A 314 11.95 12.81 3.42
C ILE A 314 13.34 13.37 3.05
N ILE A 315 13.94 12.90 1.96
CA ILE A 315 15.31 13.25 1.54
C ILE A 315 15.55 14.77 1.50
N LYS A 316 14.56 15.54 1.04
CA LYS A 316 14.64 16.99 0.89
C LYS A 316 14.81 17.75 2.21
N TYR A 317 14.28 17.24 3.32
CA TYR A 317 14.20 17.99 4.59
C TYR A 317 14.70 17.24 5.82
N ARG A 318 15.14 15.97 5.69
CA ARG A 318 15.68 15.18 6.83
C ARG A 318 16.86 15.85 7.53
N THR A 319 17.76 16.48 6.77
CA THR A 319 18.95 17.15 7.32
C THR A 319 18.55 18.37 8.13
N ARG A 320 17.58 19.15 7.63
CA ARG A 320 17.01 20.28 8.38
C ARG A 320 16.31 19.81 9.65
N ALA A 321 15.55 18.70 9.58
CA ALA A 321 14.90 18.12 10.76
C ALA A 321 15.90 17.68 11.83
N ALA A 322 16.99 17.03 11.43
CA ALA A 322 18.07 16.66 12.34
C ALA A 322 18.71 17.87 13.01
N GLN A 323 19.03 18.91 12.23
CA GLN A 323 19.62 20.16 12.75
C GLN A 323 18.67 20.86 13.72
N TRP A 324 17.39 20.96 13.36
CA TRP A 324 16.36 21.57 14.19
C TRP A 324 16.21 20.87 15.55
N LEU A 325 16.20 19.53 15.58
CA LEU A 325 16.15 18.75 16.83
C LEU A 325 17.40 18.96 17.69
N ARG A 326 18.59 19.08 17.08
CA ARG A 326 19.83 19.39 17.80
C ARG A 326 19.82 20.80 18.38
N SER A 327 19.26 21.78 17.66
CA SER A 327 19.18 23.17 18.09
C SER A 327 17.98 23.49 19.00
N TYR A 328 17.07 22.54 19.25
CA TYR A 328 15.83 22.79 20.00
C TYR A 328 16.05 23.42 21.38
N GLU A 329 17.08 23.00 22.12
CA GLU A 329 17.46 23.62 23.40
C GLU A 329 17.88 25.09 23.24
N ALA A 330 18.63 25.39 22.17
CA ALA A 330 19.08 26.73 21.84
C ALA A 330 17.95 27.61 21.30
N LEU A 331 16.93 27.03 20.65
CA LEU A 331 15.72 27.72 20.20
C LEU A 331 14.80 28.17 21.35
N HIS A 332 14.97 27.59 22.55
CA HIS A 332 14.19 27.90 23.76
C HIS A 332 15.01 28.63 24.85
N SER A 333 16.17 29.20 24.49
CA SER A 333 16.95 30.17 25.28
C SER A 333 17.45 31.32 24.37
N PRO A 334 17.72 32.54 24.89
CA PRO A 334 17.93 33.69 24.02
C PRO A 334 19.29 33.70 23.27
N ILE A 335 19.17 33.52 21.94
CA ILE A 335 19.97 34.00 20.78
C ILE A 335 21.42 33.50 20.55
N ALA A 336 21.65 32.87 19.39
CA ALA A 336 22.63 33.27 18.34
C ALA A 336 22.50 32.45 17.03
N GLU A 337 22.69 33.10 15.88
CA GLU A 337 22.46 32.64 14.48
C GLU A 337 23.49 31.64 13.91
N PRO A 338 23.13 30.79 12.90
CA PRO A 338 24.07 29.91 12.19
C PRO A 338 24.28 30.24 10.69
N GLN A 339 25.33 29.62 10.11
CA GLN A 339 25.83 29.80 8.73
C GLN A 339 25.80 28.47 7.96
N ILE A 340 25.41 28.51 6.67
CA ILE A 340 25.09 27.33 5.80
C ILE A 340 26.23 27.02 4.82
N ASP A 341 26.45 25.73 4.52
CA ASP A 341 27.16 25.26 3.33
C ASP A 341 26.43 24.07 2.68
N THR A 342 26.45 23.99 1.34
CA THR A 342 25.66 23.08 0.50
C THR A 342 26.56 22.28 -0.44
N GLY A 343 26.35 20.96 -0.52
CA GLY A 343 26.97 20.12 -1.55
C GLY A 343 26.13 18.89 -1.87
N THR A 344 25.81 18.71 -3.15
CA THR A 344 25.07 17.58 -3.73
C THR A 344 26.00 16.67 -4.54
N ALA A 345 25.68 15.37 -4.61
CA ALA A 345 26.30 14.39 -5.50
C ALA A 345 25.23 13.40 -6.04
N PRO A 346 25.50 12.66 -7.16
CA PRO A 346 24.49 12.14 -8.07
C PRO A 346 24.06 10.67 -7.83
N THR A 347 22.98 10.28 -8.52
CA THR A 347 22.22 9.02 -8.43
C THR A 347 22.70 7.88 -9.36
N GLU A 348 22.48 6.63 -8.92
CA GLU A 348 22.62 5.36 -9.67
C GLU A 348 21.29 4.55 -9.57
N PRO A 349 21.04 3.56 -10.46
CA PRO A 349 19.69 3.12 -10.85
C PRO A 349 19.01 2.07 -9.93
N VAL A 350 17.68 2.01 -10.02
CA VAL A 350 16.73 1.28 -9.15
C VAL A 350 16.14 0.05 -9.86
N HIS A 351 15.75 -0.99 -9.10
CA HIS A 351 15.23 -2.28 -9.60
C HIS A 351 13.80 -2.55 -9.12
N GLY A 352 12.87 -2.79 -10.05
CA GLY A 352 11.47 -3.20 -9.81
C GLY A 352 10.65 -3.48 -11.09
N LEU A 353 11.31 -3.46 -12.25
CA LEU A 353 10.69 -3.57 -13.58
C LEU A 353 10.48 -5.04 -13.98
N PRO A 354 9.53 -5.35 -14.89
CA PRO A 354 9.47 -6.65 -15.55
C PRO A 354 10.83 -7.02 -16.13
N ASP A 355 11.37 -8.19 -15.75
CA ASP A 355 12.61 -8.71 -16.33
C ASP A 355 12.26 -9.61 -17.51
N TRP A 356 12.50 -9.12 -18.73
CA TRP A 356 12.15 -9.82 -19.95
C TRP A 356 13.26 -10.80 -20.34
N PRO A 357 12.93 -12.08 -20.59
CA PRO A 357 13.94 -13.06 -20.96
C PRO A 357 14.55 -12.68 -22.32
N SER A 358 15.89 -12.73 -22.41
CA SER A 358 16.63 -12.43 -23.65
C SER A 358 16.36 -13.40 -24.81
N ARG A 359 15.61 -14.49 -24.57
CA ARG A 359 15.19 -15.49 -25.54
C ARG A 359 13.79 -16.00 -25.18
N PRO A 360 12.98 -16.43 -26.16
CA PRO A 360 11.67 -17.02 -25.88
C PRO A 360 11.78 -18.23 -24.94
N ALA A 361 10.87 -18.31 -23.98
CA ALA A 361 10.78 -19.45 -23.06
C ALA A 361 10.53 -20.76 -23.83
N GLU A 362 11.03 -21.88 -23.30
CA GLU A 362 10.67 -23.20 -23.83
C GLU A 362 9.21 -23.52 -23.50
N VAL A 363 8.54 -24.27 -24.39
CA VAL A 363 7.15 -24.70 -24.15
C VAL A 363 7.16 -25.80 -23.09
N ASP A 364 6.47 -25.59 -21.97
CA ASP A 364 6.32 -26.60 -20.93
C ASP A 364 5.47 -27.78 -21.43
N ALA A 365 6.12 -28.93 -21.63
CA ALA A 365 5.49 -30.13 -22.13
C ALA A 365 4.51 -30.79 -21.13
N ALA A 366 4.43 -30.31 -19.89
CA ALA A 366 3.46 -30.80 -18.90
C ALA A 366 2.04 -30.20 -19.07
N GLY A 367 1.86 -29.22 -19.98
CA GLY A 367 0.56 -28.60 -20.25
C GLY A 367 -0.48 -29.58 -20.83
N SER A 368 -1.74 -29.46 -20.38
CA SER A 368 -2.87 -30.23 -20.90
C SER A 368 -3.41 -29.67 -22.23
N GLU A 369 -3.24 -28.37 -22.44
CA GLU A 369 -3.52 -27.64 -23.69
C GLU A 369 -2.70 -26.34 -23.76
N PHE A 370 -2.64 -25.73 -24.93
CA PHE A 370 -1.78 -24.57 -25.20
C PHE A 370 -2.56 -23.44 -25.88
N LEU A 371 -2.56 -22.27 -25.27
CA LEU A 371 -3.04 -21.03 -25.87
C LEU A 371 -1.85 -20.13 -26.20
N ILE A 372 -1.61 -19.90 -27.48
CA ILE A 372 -0.53 -19.02 -27.95
C ILE A 372 -1.15 -17.73 -28.44
N VAL A 373 -0.77 -16.61 -27.84
CA VAL A 373 -1.27 -15.27 -28.17
C VAL A 373 -0.14 -14.46 -28.79
N ALA A 374 -0.31 -14.09 -30.06
CA ALA A 374 0.62 -13.24 -30.80
C ALA A 374 -0.05 -11.88 -31.04
N VAL A 375 0.52 -10.81 -30.51
CA VAL A 375 -0.06 -9.46 -30.62
C VAL A 375 0.89 -8.51 -31.34
N GLY A 376 0.35 -7.80 -32.33
CA GLY A 376 1.06 -6.75 -33.04
C GLY A 376 1.84 -7.21 -34.27
N PRO A 377 2.34 -6.26 -35.07
CA PRO A 377 2.82 -6.51 -36.43
C PRO A 377 4.29 -6.91 -36.53
N HIS A 378 5.03 -7.03 -35.42
CA HIS A 378 6.46 -7.31 -35.46
C HIS A 378 6.75 -8.72 -36.03
N ASP A 379 7.68 -8.80 -37.00
CA ASP A 379 8.09 -10.08 -37.60
C ASP A 379 8.60 -11.09 -36.57
N GLU A 380 9.24 -10.57 -35.51
CA GLU A 380 9.73 -11.36 -34.39
C GLU A 380 8.58 -12.00 -33.59
N THR A 381 7.50 -11.26 -33.33
CA THR A 381 6.27 -11.79 -32.72
C THR A 381 5.77 -13.01 -33.49
N ALA A 382 5.65 -12.88 -34.81
CA ALA A 382 5.20 -13.97 -35.67
C ALA A 382 6.21 -15.14 -35.70
N HIS A 383 7.51 -14.85 -35.64
CA HIS A 383 8.55 -15.89 -35.57
C HIS A 383 8.47 -16.71 -34.29
N VAL A 384 8.36 -16.03 -33.14
CA VAL A 384 8.28 -16.65 -31.81
C VAL A 384 7.00 -17.47 -31.67
N ALA A 385 5.85 -16.90 -32.04
CA ALA A 385 4.56 -17.62 -32.00
C ALA A 385 4.60 -18.89 -32.85
N ARG A 386 5.14 -18.83 -34.08
CA ARG A 386 5.31 -20.02 -34.93
C ARG A 386 6.26 -21.06 -34.33
N ALA A 387 7.29 -20.63 -33.61
CA ALA A 387 8.20 -21.56 -32.94
C ALA A 387 7.50 -22.29 -31.79
N TRP A 388 6.73 -21.57 -30.95
CA TRP A 388 5.93 -22.16 -29.90
C TRP A 388 4.84 -23.08 -30.43
N VAL A 389 4.09 -22.69 -31.47
CA VAL A 389 3.02 -23.52 -32.06
C VAL A 389 3.58 -24.88 -32.50
N ARG A 390 4.72 -24.89 -33.20
CA ARG A 390 5.35 -26.16 -33.65
C ARG A 390 5.68 -27.10 -32.51
N VAL A 391 6.10 -26.58 -31.36
CA VAL A 391 6.43 -27.40 -30.19
C VAL A 391 5.15 -27.81 -29.45
N ALA A 392 4.24 -26.88 -29.20
CA ALA A 392 2.97 -27.11 -28.51
C ALA A 392 2.10 -28.17 -29.23
N GLU A 393 1.99 -28.12 -30.56
CA GLU A 393 1.23 -29.10 -31.35
C GLU A 393 1.83 -30.51 -31.27
N SER A 394 3.12 -30.65 -30.93
CA SER A 394 3.73 -31.96 -30.70
C SER A 394 3.42 -32.54 -29.32
N VAL A 395 2.90 -31.72 -28.40
CA VAL A 395 2.59 -32.09 -27.01
C VAL A 395 1.08 -32.28 -26.82
N GLY A 396 0.25 -31.32 -27.26
CA GLY A 396 -1.18 -31.34 -26.99
C GLY A 396 -2.01 -30.36 -27.83
N PRO A 397 -3.33 -30.29 -27.58
CA PRO A 397 -4.23 -29.36 -28.27
C PRO A 397 -3.70 -27.93 -28.17
N THR A 398 -3.62 -27.24 -29.32
CA THR A 398 -3.01 -25.91 -29.42
C THR A 398 -3.95 -24.96 -30.16
N ARG A 399 -4.20 -23.78 -29.58
CA ARG A 399 -4.92 -22.66 -30.20
C ARG A 399 -3.96 -21.49 -30.37
N LEU A 400 -3.80 -21.01 -31.61
CA LEU A 400 -3.13 -19.75 -31.90
C LEU A 400 -4.18 -18.63 -32.04
N LEU A 401 -4.01 -17.57 -31.25
CA LEU A 401 -4.75 -16.33 -31.37
C LEU A 401 -3.78 -15.24 -31.86
N VAL A 402 -4.11 -14.62 -33.00
CA VAL A 402 -3.34 -13.50 -33.57
C VAL A 402 -4.20 -12.25 -33.47
N LEU A 403 -3.68 -11.23 -32.80
CA LEU A 403 -4.37 -9.96 -32.53
C LEU A 403 -3.55 -8.80 -33.09
N ASP A 404 -4.22 -7.74 -33.52
CA ASP A 404 -3.54 -6.57 -34.07
C ASP A 404 -3.01 -5.66 -32.95
N SER A 405 -3.82 -5.39 -31.92
CA SER A 405 -3.44 -4.58 -30.75
C SER A 405 -4.48 -4.68 -29.64
N LEU A 406 -4.03 -4.79 -28.39
CA LEU A 406 -4.91 -4.81 -27.22
C LEU A 406 -5.39 -3.42 -26.78
N THR A 407 -5.31 -2.43 -27.67
CA THR A 407 -6.02 -1.15 -27.55
C THR A 407 -7.46 -1.23 -28.05
N HIS A 408 -7.82 -2.21 -28.87
CA HIS A 408 -9.15 -2.35 -29.47
C HIS A 408 -10.03 -3.33 -28.67
N ASP A 409 -11.30 -2.99 -28.50
CA ASP A 409 -12.24 -3.81 -27.73
C ASP A 409 -12.52 -5.16 -28.40
N ASP A 410 -12.52 -5.23 -29.73
CA ASP A 410 -12.72 -6.48 -30.48
C ASP A 410 -11.60 -7.50 -30.18
N ASP A 411 -10.34 -7.05 -30.19
CA ASP A 411 -9.18 -7.92 -29.89
C ASP A 411 -9.18 -8.35 -28.41
N ARG A 412 -9.63 -7.47 -27.50
CA ARG A 412 -9.79 -7.81 -26.08
C ARG A 412 -10.89 -8.85 -25.86
N ALA A 413 -12.02 -8.72 -26.56
CA ALA A 413 -13.11 -9.68 -26.49
C ALA A 413 -12.69 -11.06 -27.02
N LEU A 414 -11.91 -11.11 -28.12
CA LEU A 414 -11.36 -12.35 -28.64
C LEU A 414 -10.37 -13.00 -27.67
N LEU A 415 -9.54 -12.21 -26.98
CA LEU A 415 -8.66 -12.71 -25.93
C LEU A 415 -9.45 -13.27 -24.75
N ASP A 416 -10.45 -12.54 -24.26
CA ASP A 416 -11.31 -12.95 -23.15
C ASP A 416 -12.08 -14.24 -23.44
N GLU A 417 -12.64 -14.37 -24.66
CA GLU A 417 -13.28 -15.60 -25.13
C GLU A 417 -12.29 -16.77 -25.16
N ALA A 418 -11.05 -16.54 -25.62
CA ALA A 418 -10.03 -17.57 -25.65
C ALA A 418 -9.59 -18.02 -24.25
N LEU A 419 -9.41 -17.07 -23.33
CA LEU A 419 -9.06 -17.35 -21.94
C LEU A 419 -10.19 -18.10 -21.22
N THR A 420 -11.44 -17.68 -21.41
CA THR A 420 -12.61 -18.33 -20.80
C THR A 420 -12.82 -19.75 -21.31
N ALA A 421 -12.44 -20.02 -22.56
CA ALA A 421 -12.49 -21.37 -23.14
C ALA A 421 -11.32 -22.27 -22.70
N THR A 422 -10.36 -21.75 -21.94
CA THR A 422 -9.19 -22.48 -21.46
C THR A 422 -9.51 -23.21 -20.15
N HIS A 423 -8.94 -24.40 -19.97
CA HIS A 423 -9.16 -25.30 -18.85
C HIS A 423 -7.93 -25.41 -17.96
N THR A 424 -8.13 -25.92 -16.75
CA THR A 424 -7.05 -26.14 -15.77
C THR A 424 -5.91 -26.98 -16.36
N GLY A 425 -4.67 -26.52 -16.14
CA GLY A 425 -3.46 -27.19 -16.64
C GLY A 425 -3.00 -26.68 -18.02
N ALA A 426 -3.67 -25.67 -18.58
CA ALA A 426 -3.22 -25.03 -19.82
C ALA A 426 -1.88 -24.31 -19.65
N ARG A 427 -1.22 -24.05 -20.78
CA ARG A 427 -0.08 -23.13 -20.88
C ARG A 427 -0.45 -21.98 -21.81
N ILE A 428 -0.38 -20.77 -21.30
CA ILE A 428 -0.70 -19.54 -22.03
C ILE A 428 0.63 -18.83 -22.33
N LEU A 429 0.97 -18.77 -23.61
CA LEU A 429 2.21 -18.17 -24.08
C LEU A 429 1.89 -16.89 -24.86
N VAL A 430 2.43 -15.76 -24.43
CA VAL A 430 2.13 -14.45 -25.01
C VAL A 430 3.39 -13.83 -25.61
N THR A 431 3.30 -13.30 -26.83
CA THR A 431 4.38 -12.53 -27.44
C THR A 431 3.86 -11.30 -28.18
N GLY A 432 4.64 -10.22 -28.14
CA GLY A 432 4.29 -8.90 -28.71
C GLY A 432 5.12 -7.77 -28.09
N GLY A 433 4.72 -6.53 -28.34
CA GLY A 433 5.28 -5.36 -27.65
C GLY A 433 4.91 -5.34 -26.16
N GLN A 434 5.65 -4.59 -25.35
CA GLN A 434 5.50 -4.58 -23.89
C GLN A 434 4.08 -4.20 -23.44
N TYR A 435 3.45 -3.19 -24.05
CA TYR A 435 2.05 -2.86 -23.75
C TYR A 435 1.12 -4.06 -23.88
N ASP A 436 1.16 -4.70 -25.04
CA ASP A 436 0.25 -5.78 -25.40
C ASP A 436 0.51 -7.02 -24.55
N VAL A 437 1.79 -7.38 -24.34
CA VAL A 437 2.15 -8.53 -23.50
C VAL A 437 1.69 -8.33 -22.06
N LEU A 438 1.95 -7.17 -21.45
CA LEU A 438 1.51 -6.90 -20.08
C LEU A 438 -0.03 -6.91 -19.95
N THR A 439 -0.73 -6.31 -20.91
CA THR A 439 -2.20 -6.29 -20.95
C THR A 439 -2.78 -7.70 -21.05
N ALA A 440 -2.24 -8.55 -21.93
CA ALA A 440 -2.68 -9.93 -22.09
C ALA A 440 -2.43 -10.78 -20.84
N LEU A 441 -1.26 -10.61 -20.20
CA LEU A 441 -0.95 -11.30 -18.95
C LEU A 441 -1.87 -10.87 -17.80
N GLY A 442 -2.21 -9.58 -17.71
CA GLY A 442 -3.20 -9.09 -16.74
C GLY A 442 -4.59 -9.69 -16.96
N ALA A 443 -5.02 -9.79 -18.23
CA ALA A 443 -6.27 -10.44 -18.60
C ALA A 443 -6.28 -11.93 -18.25
N ALA A 444 -5.19 -12.66 -18.55
CA ALA A 444 -5.06 -14.07 -18.21
C ALA A 444 -5.13 -14.32 -16.70
N ARG A 445 -4.46 -13.51 -15.89
CA ARG A 445 -4.53 -13.58 -14.42
C ARG A 445 -5.93 -13.27 -13.90
N SER A 446 -6.60 -12.28 -14.48
CA SER A 446 -8.00 -11.95 -14.14
C SER A 446 -8.96 -13.11 -14.47
N ALA A 447 -8.65 -13.91 -15.49
CA ALA A 447 -9.36 -15.15 -15.83
C ALA A 447 -8.95 -16.36 -14.96
N GLY A 448 -8.02 -16.20 -14.03
CA GLY A 448 -7.61 -17.23 -13.06
C GLY A 448 -6.30 -17.95 -13.38
N ALA A 449 -5.55 -17.54 -14.41
CA ALA A 449 -4.26 -18.16 -14.74
C ALA A 449 -3.20 -17.85 -13.66
N ILE A 450 -2.46 -18.88 -13.24
CA ILE A 450 -1.36 -18.75 -12.27
C ILE A 450 -0.02 -18.51 -12.97
N ALA A 451 0.99 -18.03 -12.23
CA ALA A 451 2.31 -17.71 -12.81
C ALA A 451 2.95 -18.90 -13.54
N ASP A 452 2.80 -20.13 -13.03
CA ASP A 452 3.36 -21.36 -13.62
C ASP A 452 2.70 -21.74 -14.95
N GLU A 453 1.52 -21.18 -15.26
CA GLU A 453 0.81 -21.41 -16.52
C GLU A 453 1.16 -20.34 -17.58
N LEU A 454 1.82 -19.24 -17.18
CA LEU A 454 2.08 -18.08 -18.02
C LEU A 454 3.54 -18.04 -18.50
N SER A 455 3.72 -17.83 -19.79
CA SER A 455 5.04 -17.53 -20.38
C SER A 455 4.93 -16.35 -21.33
N ALA A 456 5.96 -15.50 -21.37
CA ALA A 456 5.94 -14.29 -22.16
C ALA A 456 7.28 -13.98 -22.84
N PHE A 457 7.21 -13.39 -24.03
CA PHE A 457 8.37 -12.86 -24.74
C PHE A 457 8.03 -11.51 -25.38
N VAL A 458 8.73 -10.46 -24.94
CA VAL A 458 8.52 -9.08 -25.39
C VAL A 458 9.51 -8.73 -26.50
N THR A 459 8.98 -8.21 -27.61
CA THR A 459 9.79 -7.82 -28.78
C THR A 459 10.36 -6.41 -28.68
N ASP A 460 9.71 -5.52 -27.93
CA ASP A 460 10.15 -4.16 -27.69
C ASP A 460 9.51 -3.58 -26.41
N THR A 461 10.18 -2.60 -25.80
CA THR A 461 9.75 -1.94 -24.55
C THR A 461 9.51 -0.45 -24.75
N ALA A 462 9.13 -0.03 -25.96
CA ALA A 462 8.97 1.39 -26.29
C ALA A 462 7.72 2.03 -25.66
N ASP A 463 6.74 1.19 -25.33
CA ASP A 463 5.51 1.59 -24.68
C ASP A 463 5.18 0.70 -23.48
N LEU A 464 4.23 1.17 -22.69
CA LEU A 464 3.73 0.46 -21.53
C LEU A 464 2.27 0.81 -21.23
N PRO A 465 1.56 -0.08 -20.54
CA PRO A 465 0.24 0.21 -19.99
C PRO A 465 0.40 1.05 -18.72
N VAL A 466 -0.24 2.21 -18.70
CA VAL A 466 -0.17 3.19 -17.60
C VAL A 466 -1.54 3.30 -16.94
N TYR A 467 -1.61 3.00 -15.65
CA TYR A 467 -2.76 3.22 -14.80
C TYR A 467 -2.70 4.63 -14.17
N CYS A 468 -3.68 5.48 -14.47
CA CYS A 468 -3.78 6.79 -13.87
C CYS A 468 -4.39 6.71 -12.46
N ALA A 469 -3.65 7.09 -11.42
CA ALA A 469 -4.16 7.16 -10.04
C ALA A 469 -5.34 8.13 -9.87
N HIS A 470 -5.56 9.05 -10.82
CA HIS A 470 -6.57 10.13 -10.71
C HIS A 470 -7.92 9.78 -11.34
N CYS A 471 -7.92 9.13 -12.52
CA CYS A 471 -9.16 8.73 -13.20
C CYS A 471 -9.36 7.23 -13.28
N ARG A 472 -8.34 6.44 -12.91
CA ARG A 472 -8.33 4.97 -12.93
C ARG A 472 -8.36 4.33 -14.30
N ASP A 473 -8.33 5.13 -15.36
CA ASP A 473 -8.14 4.62 -16.71
C ASP A 473 -6.74 4.04 -16.87
N THR A 474 -6.67 2.91 -17.56
CA THR A 474 -5.42 2.31 -18.02
C THR A 474 -5.29 2.56 -19.51
N PHE A 475 -4.19 3.17 -19.95
CA PHE A 475 -3.99 3.56 -21.35
C PHE A 475 -2.58 3.17 -21.84
N ARG A 476 -2.42 3.08 -23.16
CA ARG A 476 -1.12 2.87 -23.81
C ARG A 476 -0.33 4.17 -23.81
N ALA A 477 0.88 4.15 -23.30
CA ALA A 477 1.77 5.31 -23.32
C ALA A 477 3.15 4.93 -23.84
N VAL A 478 3.73 5.79 -24.69
CA VAL A 478 5.12 5.67 -25.15
C VAL A 478 6.01 6.31 -24.08
N GLY A 479 6.98 5.56 -23.55
CA GLY A 479 7.83 6.04 -22.48
C GLY A 479 8.45 4.90 -21.66
N ALA A 480 8.96 5.27 -20.50
CA ALA A 480 9.48 4.34 -19.51
C ALA A 480 9.16 4.90 -18.10
N PRO A 481 9.22 4.07 -17.05
CA PRO A 481 9.22 4.56 -15.68
C PRO A 481 10.24 5.69 -15.45
N GLY A 482 9.86 6.69 -14.65
CA GLY A 482 10.53 7.99 -14.52
C GLY A 482 10.18 9.00 -15.63
N GLY A 483 9.45 8.58 -16.67
CA GLY A 483 8.97 9.45 -17.74
C GLY A 483 7.68 10.18 -17.39
N ILE A 484 7.38 11.26 -18.13
CA ILE A 484 6.15 12.05 -17.99
C ILE A 484 5.25 11.82 -19.21
N VAL A 485 3.97 11.55 -18.98
CA VAL A 485 2.95 11.33 -20.01
C VAL A 485 1.67 12.12 -19.71
N GLU A 486 0.87 12.45 -20.72
CA GLU A 486 -0.45 13.06 -20.52
C GLU A 486 -1.53 11.97 -20.50
N CYS A 487 -2.40 12.00 -19.49
CA CYS A 487 -3.50 11.05 -19.39
C CYS A 487 -4.61 11.40 -20.40
N PRO A 488 -5.01 10.50 -21.31
CA PRO A 488 -6.08 10.79 -22.26
C PRO A 488 -7.46 10.92 -21.60
N GLY A 489 -7.66 10.32 -20.42
CA GLY A 489 -8.93 10.36 -19.69
C GLY A 489 -9.13 11.67 -18.92
N CYS A 490 -8.14 12.07 -18.10
CA CYS A 490 -8.25 13.25 -17.25
C CYS A 490 -7.37 14.44 -17.64
N THR A 491 -6.62 14.34 -18.74
CA THR A 491 -5.71 15.37 -19.29
C THR A 491 -4.57 15.80 -18.36
N ARG A 492 -4.40 15.14 -17.20
CA ARG A 492 -3.32 15.43 -16.26
C ARG A 492 -1.98 14.94 -16.83
N ARG A 493 -0.93 15.73 -16.63
CA ARG A 493 0.46 15.28 -16.80
C ARG A 493 0.82 14.37 -15.64
N LEU A 494 1.26 13.15 -15.92
CA LEU A 494 1.57 12.11 -14.97
C LEU A 494 3.03 11.69 -15.06
N GLU A 495 3.67 11.44 -13.92
CA GLU A 495 4.93 10.69 -13.83
C GLU A 495 4.60 9.20 -13.75
N ILE A 496 5.29 8.39 -14.56
CA ILE A 496 5.20 6.94 -14.52
C ILE A 496 6.11 6.44 -13.41
N HIS A 497 5.53 5.89 -12.35
CA HIS A 497 6.30 5.34 -11.22
C HIS A 497 6.95 4.01 -11.59
N GLU A 498 8.05 3.70 -10.90
CA GLU A 498 8.67 2.36 -10.93
C GLU A 498 7.87 1.32 -10.11
N HIS A 499 6.54 1.35 -10.21
CA HIS A 499 5.63 0.45 -9.51
C HIS A 499 4.69 -0.22 -10.53
N HIS A 500 4.91 -1.52 -10.77
CA HIS A 500 4.17 -2.34 -11.73
C HIS A 500 3.29 -3.38 -11.02
N SER A 501 2.02 -3.45 -11.44
CA SER A 501 1.04 -4.47 -11.05
C SER A 501 1.01 -5.60 -12.07
N ALA A 502 1.36 -6.85 -11.73
CA ALA A 502 1.24 -7.94 -12.70
C ALA A 502 -0.22 -8.44 -12.82
N SER A 503 -1.02 -8.34 -11.76
CA SER A 503 -2.46 -8.64 -11.79
C SER A 503 -3.21 -7.74 -12.77
N ARG A 504 -2.93 -6.43 -12.74
CA ARG A 504 -3.51 -5.46 -13.69
C ARG A 504 -2.74 -5.38 -15.01
N GLY A 505 -1.48 -5.81 -15.02
CA GLY A 505 -0.57 -5.66 -16.13
C GLY A 505 -0.33 -4.19 -16.50
N SER A 506 -0.06 -3.31 -15.52
CA SER A 506 0.13 -1.86 -15.75
C SER A 506 1.04 -1.21 -14.71
N PHE A 507 1.63 -0.06 -15.07
CA PHE A 507 2.44 0.78 -14.19
C PHE A 507 1.59 1.88 -13.57
N LEU A 508 1.81 2.18 -12.29
CA LEU A 508 1.18 3.30 -11.60
C LEU A 508 1.70 4.62 -12.15
N ALA A 509 0.81 5.57 -12.41
CA ALA A 509 1.19 6.95 -12.71
C ALA A 509 0.32 7.95 -11.93
N SER A 510 0.95 9.00 -11.42
CA SER A 510 0.29 10.08 -10.68
C SER A 510 0.79 11.45 -11.16
N ALA A 511 0.09 12.54 -10.80
CA ALA A 511 0.24 13.82 -11.49
C ALA A 511 1.53 14.53 -11.06
N VAL A 512 2.28 15.08 -12.02
CA VAL A 512 3.51 15.86 -11.76
C VAL A 512 3.22 17.27 -11.27
N ASP A 513 2.07 17.83 -11.67
CA ASP A 513 1.75 19.23 -11.40
C ASP A 513 0.97 19.36 -10.09
N ALA A 514 1.67 19.87 -9.08
CA ALA A 514 1.09 20.52 -7.91
C ALA A 514 0.09 21.59 -8.36
N ARG A 515 -1.08 21.69 -7.72
CA ARG A 515 -2.07 22.72 -8.09
C ARG A 515 -1.41 24.12 -8.02
N THR A 516 -1.39 24.85 -9.13
CA THR A 516 -1.45 26.31 -9.07
C THR A 516 -2.80 26.67 -8.44
N LEU A 517 -2.75 27.17 -7.20
CA LEU A 517 -3.87 27.59 -6.36
C LEU A 517 -4.62 28.84 -6.91
N GLU A 518 -4.86 28.93 -8.22
CA GLU A 518 -5.48 30.13 -8.84
C GLU A 518 -6.94 29.96 -9.30
N GLU A 519 -7.56 28.78 -9.20
CA GLU A 519 -8.93 28.57 -9.74
C GLU A 519 -10.02 28.25 -8.69
N LEU A 520 -9.81 28.60 -7.41
CA LEU A 520 -10.89 28.62 -6.41
C LEU A 520 -10.89 29.94 -5.64
N SER A 521 -11.22 31.03 -6.35
CA SER A 521 -11.63 32.32 -5.77
C SER A 521 -13.04 32.68 -6.19
#